data_AF-A0A7Y4X607-F1
#
_entry.id   AF-A0A7Y4X607-F1
#
_cell.length_a   1.000
_cell.length_b   1.000
_cell.length_c   1.000
_cell.angle_alpha   90.00
_cell.angle_beta   90.00
_cell.angle_gamma   90.00
#
_symmetry.space_group_name_H-M   'P 1'
#
loop_
_entity.id
_entity.type
_entity.pdbx_description
1 polymer ?
#
loop_
_entity_poly.entity_id
_entity_poly.type
_entity_poly.pdbx_seq_one_letter_code
_entity_poly.pdbx_strand_id
1 'polypeptide(L)'
;MLQHNIAPKDYKGALVFRSAIESTRGTFIASSTVGREGFVRGILEELTTLQRIASYEHGGNRNRHDFTVAVTRDPDYFAAIEVKGGEGNSINISERPLWAREFGVWCHLDGAIINSPAHGAKAIIGRLTNELVSRRKHVDVLFFRDVLCGTSVRPCPKYPSRPGNKGTRIAPDVFLFPQRIPQEADPEPPVHTLETLKLPRLVLEMFGVPREQEEAHIWQVHVSFRRASEERVAREVRIVHRGKNVGPGKS
;
A
#
# COMPACT_ATOMS: atom_id res chain seq x y z
N MET A 1 31.47 23.01 33.54
CA MET A 1 31.11 21.66 34.02
C MET A 1 29.67 21.69 34.49
N LEU A 2 28.85 20.76 33.97
CA LEU A 2 27.50 20.37 34.44
C LEU A 2 26.40 21.43 34.23
N GLN A 3 25.20 21.17 33.70
CA GLN A 3 24.57 19.91 33.29
C GLN A 3 23.32 20.28 32.47
N HIS A 4 23.11 19.62 31.34
CA HIS A 4 21.88 19.69 30.57
C HIS A 4 20.74 19.08 31.39
N ASN A 5 19.67 19.85 31.64
CA ASN A 5 18.46 19.33 32.29
C ASN A 5 17.38 19.09 31.22
N ILE A 6 17.67 18.16 30.31
CA ILE A 6 16.67 17.56 29.41
C ILE A 6 15.98 16.46 30.21
N ALA A 7 14.67 16.54 30.39
CA ALA A 7 13.93 15.53 31.11
C ALA A 7 13.59 14.34 30.18
N PRO A 8 13.51 13.10 30.68
CA PRO A 8 13.17 11.91 29.88
C PRO A 8 11.85 12.03 29.08
N LYS A 9 10.94 12.93 29.49
CA LYS A 9 9.69 13.25 28.80
C LYS A 9 9.86 14.14 27.55
N ASP A 10 11.02 14.75 27.35
CA ASP A 10 11.32 15.60 26.19
C ASP A 10 11.65 14.77 24.93
N TYR A 11 11.81 13.45 25.09
CA TYR A 11 11.92 12.47 24.01
C TYR A 11 10.60 11.72 23.78
N LYS A 12 9.50 12.43 23.53
CA LYS A 12 8.27 11.80 23.03
C LYS A 12 8.41 11.45 21.54
N GLY A 13 8.87 10.23 21.26
CA GLY A 13 8.50 9.36 20.12
C GLY A 13 8.81 9.80 18.68
N ALA A 14 8.96 11.09 18.38
CA ALA A 14 9.04 11.62 17.01
C ALA A 14 10.48 11.90 16.53
N LEU A 15 11.47 11.85 17.43
CA LEU A 15 12.89 12.11 17.09
C LEU A 15 13.62 10.85 16.60
N VAL A 16 13.20 9.65 17.02
CA VAL A 16 13.75 8.38 16.47
C VAL A 16 13.33 8.22 15.00
N PHE A 17 12.15 8.72 14.63
CA PHE A 17 11.66 8.81 13.25
C PHE A 17 12.45 9.71 12.31
N ARG A 18 13.27 10.64 12.84
CA ARG A 18 14.09 11.50 11.98
C ARG A 18 15.30 10.76 11.41
N SER A 19 15.89 9.80 12.10
CA SER A 19 17.13 9.18 11.61
C SER A 19 16.90 8.06 10.59
N ALA A 20 15.83 7.28 10.72
CA ALA A 20 15.55 6.12 9.86
C ALA A 20 15.19 6.52 8.41
N ILE A 21 14.28 7.48 8.24
CA ILE A 21 13.93 8.01 6.91
C ILE A 21 15.11 8.79 6.30
N GLU A 22 15.96 9.46 7.10
CA GLU A 22 17.14 10.18 6.60
C GLU A 22 18.26 9.22 6.15
N SER A 23 18.40 8.05 6.77
CA SER A 23 19.30 6.99 6.31
C SER A 23 18.84 6.39 4.97
N THR A 24 17.54 6.14 4.80
CA THR A 24 16.95 5.73 3.50
C THR A 24 17.05 6.84 2.43
N ARG A 25 17.30 8.10 2.81
CA ARG A 25 17.36 9.26 1.89
C ARG A 25 18.72 9.46 1.21
N GLY A 26 19.78 8.79 1.64
CA GLY A 26 21.11 8.94 1.04
C GLY A 26 21.27 8.28 -0.35
N THR A 27 20.36 7.37 -0.74
CA THR A 27 20.63 6.44 -1.85
C THR A 27 19.49 6.23 -2.85
N PHE A 28 18.29 6.79 -2.64
CA PHE A 28 17.12 6.43 -3.47
C PHE A 28 16.64 7.58 -4.37
N ILE A 29 17.37 7.80 -5.46
CA ILE A 29 16.86 8.43 -6.68
C ILE A 29 17.04 7.43 -7.82
N ALA A 30 16.06 6.55 -8.02
CA ALA A 30 15.93 5.81 -9.27
C ALA A 30 14.50 5.26 -9.43
N SER A 31 13.93 5.45 -10.63
CA SER A 31 12.73 4.77 -11.14
C SER A 31 12.98 3.29 -11.48
N SER A 32 13.97 2.66 -10.82
CA SER A 32 14.36 1.27 -11.05
C SER A 32 13.65 0.33 -10.08
N THR A 33 13.51 -0.95 -10.45
CA THR A 33 12.94 -1.98 -9.56
C THR A 33 13.69 -2.03 -8.23
N VAL A 34 15.03 -1.99 -8.28
CA VAL A 34 15.90 -1.91 -7.10
C VAL A 34 15.56 -0.71 -6.21
N GLY A 35 15.23 0.44 -6.81
CA GLY A 35 14.81 1.64 -6.09
C GLY A 35 13.50 1.46 -5.34
N ARG A 36 12.50 0.82 -5.98
CA ARG A 36 11.18 0.57 -5.40
C ARG A 36 11.24 -0.48 -4.29
N GLU A 37 11.89 -1.61 -4.55
CA GLU A 37 12.11 -2.68 -3.56
C GLU A 37 12.89 -2.16 -2.36
N GLY A 38 13.95 -1.37 -2.59
CA GLY A 38 14.75 -0.81 -1.51
C GLY A 38 13.96 0.15 -0.60
N PHE A 39 13.00 0.89 -1.16
CA PHE A 39 12.07 1.68 -0.35
C PHE A 39 11.18 0.79 0.53
N VAL A 40 10.56 -0.24 -0.03
CA VAL A 40 9.72 -1.19 0.72
C VAL A 40 10.54 -1.94 1.78
N ARG A 41 11.76 -2.35 1.44
CA ARG A 41 12.72 -2.96 2.38
C ARG A 41 12.99 -2.05 3.56
N GLY A 42 13.25 -0.75 3.33
CA GLY A 42 13.48 0.21 4.41
C GLY A 42 12.30 0.31 5.39
N ILE A 43 11.06 0.21 4.89
CA ILE A 43 9.86 0.18 5.74
C ILE A 43 9.83 -1.09 6.60
N LEU A 44 10.06 -2.25 5.99
CA LEU A 44 10.02 -3.54 6.69
C LEU A 44 11.16 -3.68 7.72
N GLU A 45 12.34 -3.17 7.39
CA GLU A 45 13.48 -3.10 8.31
C GLU A 45 13.15 -2.28 9.56
N GLU A 46 12.54 -1.11 9.37
CA GLU A 46 12.12 -0.26 10.48
C GLU A 46 11.01 -0.92 11.32
N LEU A 47 10.01 -1.51 10.68
CA LEU A 47 8.97 -2.27 11.38
C LEU A 47 9.55 -3.42 12.20
N THR A 48 10.60 -4.09 11.70
CA THR A 48 11.30 -5.15 12.43
C THR A 48 12.10 -4.58 13.60
N THR A 49 12.84 -3.50 13.37
CA THR A 49 13.64 -2.80 14.39
C THR A 49 12.78 -2.28 15.55
N LEU A 50 11.59 -1.77 15.23
CA LEU A 50 10.58 -1.32 16.20
C LEU A 50 9.75 -2.47 16.81
N GLN A 51 10.10 -3.72 16.49
CA GLN A 51 9.42 -4.94 16.94
C GLN A 51 7.90 -4.93 16.65
N ARG A 52 7.51 -4.29 15.54
CA ARG A 52 6.13 -4.23 15.05
C ARG A 52 5.77 -5.41 14.13
N ILE A 53 6.78 -6.00 13.50
CA ILE A 53 6.70 -7.31 12.84
C ILE A 53 7.79 -8.22 13.40
N ALA A 54 7.61 -9.54 13.28
CA ALA A 54 8.58 -10.50 13.79
C ALA A 54 9.83 -10.61 12.91
N SER A 55 9.65 -10.63 11.58
CA SER A 55 10.74 -10.68 10.61
C SER A 55 10.22 -10.40 9.19
N TYR A 56 11.13 -10.17 8.24
CA TYR A 56 10.81 -10.21 6.81
C TYR A 56 11.96 -10.84 6.02
N GLU A 57 11.64 -11.33 4.82
CA GLU A 57 12.60 -11.90 3.88
C GLU A 57 12.36 -11.29 2.50
N HIS A 58 13.44 -10.91 1.81
CA HIS A 58 13.39 -10.48 0.41
C HIS A 58 13.58 -11.68 -0.51
N GLY A 59 12.50 -12.14 -1.11
CA GLY A 59 12.53 -13.17 -2.14
C GLY A 59 13.00 -12.53 -3.44
N GLY A 60 14.23 -12.83 -3.88
CA GLY A 60 14.69 -12.37 -5.20
C GLY A 60 13.82 -12.92 -6.34
N ASN A 61 14.24 -12.67 -7.59
CA ASN A 61 13.48 -12.92 -8.85
C ASN A 61 12.90 -14.34 -9.10
N ARG A 62 13.05 -15.30 -8.18
CA ARG A 62 12.52 -16.67 -8.28
C ARG A 62 11.07 -16.80 -7.81
N ASN A 63 10.61 -15.89 -6.95
CA ASN A 63 9.25 -15.92 -6.42
C ASN A 63 8.33 -14.96 -7.21
N ARG A 64 7.01 -15.18 -7.15
CA ARG A 64 5.99 -14.29 -7.73
C ARG A 64 5.55 -13.17 -6.77
N HIS A 65 6.36 -12.97 -5.74
CA HIS A 65 6.26 -11.96 -4.70
C HIS A 65 7.69 -11.59 -4.24
N ASP A 66 7.95 -10.30 -4.04
CA ASP A 66 9.28 -9.81 -3.65
C ASP A 66 9.57 -9.96 -2.14
N PHE A 67 8.57 -9.90 -1.27
CA PHE A 67 8.77 -9.95 0.19
C PHE A 67 7.83 -10.92 0.88
N THR A 68 8.39 -11.71 1.79
CA THR A 68 7.64 -12.45 2.82
C THR A 68 7.76 -11.69 4.13
N VAL A 69 6.63 -11.42 4.80
CA VAL A 69 6.58 -10.66 6.05
C VAL A 69 5.94 -11.54 7.12
N ALA A 70 6.69 -11.85 8.18
CA ALA A 70 6.15 -12.49 9.37
C ALA A 70 5.63 -11.40 10.32
N VAL A 71 4.32 -11.13 10.28
CA VAL A 71 3.70 -10.08 11.10
C VAL A 71 3.71 -10.49 12.57
N THR A 72 3.24 -11.70 12.88
CA THR A 72 3.34 -12.34 14.19
C THR A 72 3.73 -13.80 14.03
N ARG A 73 4.44 -14.38 15.00
CA ARG A 73 4.81 -15.81 15.03
C ARG A 73 3.96 -16.63 16.00
N ASP A 74 3.19 -15.97 16.86
CA ASP A 74 2.29 -16.62 17.81
C ASP A 74 0.99 -15.80 17.98
N PRO A 75 -0.11 -16.19 17.31
CA PRO A 75 -0.14 -17.19 16.24
C PRO A 75 0.57 -16.68 14.97
N ASP A 76 1.01 -17.64 14.14
CA ASP A 76 1.65 -17.37 12.85
C ASP A 76 0.71 -16.57 11.92
N TYR A 77 1.21 -15.42 11.47
CA TYR A 77 0.52 -14.53 10.56
C TYR A 77 1.52 -13.96 9.56
N PHE A 78 1.45 -14.46 8.33
CA PHE A 78 2.35 -14.08 7.25
C PHE A 78 1.63 -13.28 6.17
N ALA A 79 2.31 -12.26 5.67
CA ALA A 79 1.91 -11.52 4.49
C ALA A 79 2.95 -11.69 3.38
N ALA A 80 2.52 -11.58 2.13
CA ALA A 80 3.40 -11.46 0.97
C ALA A 80 3.18 -10.08 0.34
N ILE A 81 4.27 -9.43 -0.07
CA ILE A 81 4.22 -8.14 -0.78
C ILE A 81 4.93 -8.29 -2.11
N GLU A 82 4.29 -7.78 -3.16
CA GLU A 82 4.87 -7.68 -4.49
C GLU A 82 5.01 -6.21 -4.89
N VAL A 83 6.19 -5.80 -5.34
CA VAL A 83 6.51 -4.41 -5.69
C VAL A 83 6.42 -4.20 -7.21
N LYS A 84 5.72 -3.13 -7.61
CA LYS A 84 5.49 -2.79 -9.02
C LYS A 84 5.68 -1.29 -9.28
N GLY A 85 5.98 -0.96 -10.53
CA GLY A 85 5.88 0.40 -11.04
C GLY A 85 4.42 0.83 -11.26
N GLY A 86 4.18 2.13 -11.25
CA GLY A 86 2.85 2.74 -11.31
C GLY A 86 2.18 2.66 -12.69
N GLU A 87 2.95 2.28 -13.72
CA GLU A 87 2.43 1.96 -15.05
C GLU A 87 1.65 0.63 -15.07
N GLY A 88 1.82 -0.21 -14.04
CA GLY A 88 1.10 -1.46 -13.87
C GLY A 88 1.38 -2.54 -14.93
N ASN A 89 2.38 -2.36 -15.80
CA ASN A 89 2.65 -3.23 -16.97
C ASN A 89 3.02 -4.67 -16.60
N SER A 90 3.39 -4.91 -15.34
CA SER A 90 3.81 -6.23 -14.84
C SER A 90 2.89 -6.78 -13.74
N ILE A 91 1.69 -6.21 -13.53
CA ILE A 91 0.73 -6.68 -12.51
C ILE A 91 0.29 -8.13 -12.78
N ASN A 92 0.29 -8.56 -14.05
CA ASN A 92 -0.14 -9.91 -14.45
C ASN A 92 0.80 -11.04 -13.97
N ILE A 93 1.94 -10.71 -13.34
CA ILE A 93 2.93 -11.70 -12.88
C ILE A 93 2.76 -12.04 -11.39
N SER A 94 2.07 -11.18 -10.65
CA SER A 94 1.86 -11.30 -9.20
C SER A 94 0.93 -12.48 -8.87
N GLU A 95 1.29 -13.27 -7.85
CA GLU A 95 0.47 -14.37 -7.34
C GLU A 95 0.57 -14.49 -5.82
N ARG A 96 -0.59 -14.67 -5.17
CA ARG A 96 -0.68 -14.89 -3.73
C ARG A 96 -0.16 -16.29 -3.36
N PRO A 97 0.87 -16.39 -2.50
CA PRO A 97 1.27 -17.69 -1.96
C PRO A 97 0.18 -18.29 -1.06
N LEU A 98 0.04 -19.63 -1.08
CA LEU A 98 -0.99 -20.34 -0.30
C LEU A 98 -0.89 -20.12 1.21
N TRP A 99 0.31 -19.89 1.73
CA TRP A 99 0.56 -19.62 3.15
C TRP A 99 0.25 -18.18 3.56
N ALA A 100 0.10 -17.26 2.60
CA ALA A 100 -0.05 -15.84 2.89
C ALA A 100 -1.47 -15.52 3.37
N ARG A 101 -1.57 -15.04 4.61
CA ARG A 101 -2.81 -14.49 5.19
C ARG A 101 -3.18 -13.16 4.55
N GLU A 102 -2.19 -12.41 4.08
CA GLU A 102 -2.38 -11.21 3.29
C GLU A 102 -1.48 -11.21 2.06
N PHE A 103 -2.01 -10.77 0.92
CA PHE A 103 -1.25 -10.48 -0.28
C PHE A 103 -1.42 -9.02 -0.68
N GLY A 104 -0.33 -8.27 -0.55
CA GLY A 104 -0.25 -6.86 -0.89
C GLY A 104 0.48 -6.62 -2.20
N VAL A 105 0.00 -5.67 -2.99
CA VAL A 105 0.76 -5.09 -4.10
C VAL A 105 1.21 -3.70 -3.69
N TRP A 106 2.48 -3.35 -3.91
CA TRP A 106 3.04 -2.04 -3.62
C TRP A 106 3.44 -1.34 -4.91
N CYS A 107 2.73 -0.30 -5.30
CA CYS A 107 2.95 0.42 -6.55
C CYS A 107 3.56 1.81 -6.34
N HIS A 108 4.60 2.13 -7.12
CA HIS A 108 5.21 3.46 -7.17
C HIS A 108 4.84 4.19 -8.46
N LEU A 109 4.06 5.26 -8.39
CA LEU A 109 3.90 6.18 -9.51
C LEU A 109 5.15 7.04 -9.65
N ASP A 110 6.01 6.67 -10.60
CA ASP A 110 7.30 7.31 -10.79
C ASP A 110 7.19 8.52 -11.73
N GLY A 111 7.28 9.72 -11.15
CA GLY A 111 7.84 10.93 -11.76
C GLY A 111 7.17 11.55 -13.00
N ALA A 112 6.24 10.87 -13.69
CA ALA A 112 5.54 11.46 -14.82
C ALA A 112 4.55 12.51 -14.29
N ILE A 113 4.95 13.79 -14.35
CA ILE A 113 4.11 14.94 -13.96
C ILE A 113 2.77 14.91 -14.71
N ILE A 114 2.80 14.41 -15.95
CA ILE A 114 1.66 14.28 -16.87
C ILE A 114 0.61 13.29 -16.33
N ASN A 115 1.03 12.22 -15.65
CA ASN A 115 0.10 11.24 -15.09
C ASN A 115 -0.38 11.71 -13.72
N SER A 116 -1.67 12.02 -13.61
CA SER A 116 -2.28 12.31 -12.32
C SER A 116 -2.30 11.04 -11.44
N PRO A 117 -2.16 11.17 -10.10
CA PRO A 117 -2.26 10.03 -9.18
C PRO A 117 -3.56 9.25 -9.36
N ALA A 118 -4.67 9.95 -9.61
CA ALA A 118 -5.97 9.33 -9.89
C ALA A 118 -5.95 8.47 -11.16
N HIS A 119 -5.30 8.94 -12.23
CA HIS A 119 -5.18 8.17 -13.48
C HIS A 119 -4.32 6.91 -13.27
N GLY A 120 -3.16 7.04 -12.62
CA GLY A 120 -2.28 5.91 -12.32
C GLY A 120 -2.96 4.86 -11.42
N ALA A 121 -3.59 5.31 -10.32
CA ALA A 121 -4.35 4.42 -9.44
C ALA A 121 -5.50 3.71 -10.19
N LYS A 122 -6.26 4.43 -11.03
CA LYS A 122 -7.34 3.83 -11.84
C LYS A 122 -6.81 2.73 -12.76
N ALA A 123 -5.68 2.95 -13.43
CA ALA A 123 -5.07 1.96 -14.32
C ALA A 123 -4.66 0.69 -13.57
N ILE A 124 -4.02 0.83 -12.41
CA ILE A 124 -3.60 -0.29 -11.56
C ILE A 124 -4.80 -1.06 -11.02
N ILE A 125 -5.79 -0.36 -10.46
CA ILE A 125 -7.02 -0.96 -9.92
C ILE A 125 -7.78 -1.71 -11.02
N GLY A 126 -7.89 -1.13 -12.22
CA GLY A 126 -8.51 -1.78 -13.37
C GLY A 126 -7.84 -3.11 -13.74
N ARG A 127 -6.51 -3.18 -13.67
CA ARG A 127 -5.73 -4.40 -13.93
C ARG A 127 -5.85 -5.41 -12.80
N LEU A 128 -5.70 -4.99 -11.55
CA LEU A 128 -5.84 -5.87 -10.38
C LEU A 128 -7.24 -6.49 -10.31
N THR A 129 -8.29 -5.68 -10.48
CA THR A 129 -9.68 -6.20 -10.52
C THR A 129 -9.93 -7.12 -11.71
N ASN A 130 -9.24 -6.90 -12.84
CA ASN A 130 -9.29 -7.84 -13.97
C ASN A 130 -8.70 -9.19 -13.61
N GLU A 131 -7.48 -9.19 -13.08
CA GLU A 131 -6.76 -10.40 -12.68
C GLU A 131 -7.50 -11.14 -11.56
N LEU A 132 -8.12 -10.41 -10.63
CA LEU A 132 -8.94 -10.94 -9.55
C LEU A 132 -10.14 -11.74 -10.08
N VAL A 133 -10.89 -11.18 -11.03
CA VAL A 133 -12.09 -11.85 -11.56
C VAL A 133 -11.73 -12.89 -12.62
N SER A 134 -10.92 -12.53 -13.61
CA SER A 134 -10.64 -13.38 -14.78
C SER A 134 -9.68 -14.51 -14.50
N ARG A 135 -8.71 -14.31 -13.59
CA ARG A 135 -7.67 -15.29 -13.26
C ARG A 135 -7.74 -15.79 -11.83
N ARG A 136 -8.78 -15.38 -11.08
CA ARG A 136 -8.96 -15.75 -9.66
C ARG A 136 -7.75 -15.37 -8.79
N LYS A 137 -7.06 -14.28 -9.14
CA LYS A 137 -5.90 -13.80 -8.38
C LYS A 137 -6.33 -12.88 -7.26
N HIS A 138 -6.28 -13.38 -6.04
CA HIS A 138 -6.75 -12.63 -4.89
C HIS A 138 -5.66 -11.71 -4.34
N VAL A 139 -5.92 -10.41 -4.40
CA VAL A 139 -5.10 -9.35 -3.78
C VAL A 139 -5.95 -8.72 -2.66
N ASP A 140 -5.38 -8.56 -1.47
CA ASP A 140 -6.10 -8.04 -0.31
C ASP A 140 -5.94 -6.52 -0.16
N VAL A 141 -4.76 -6.01 -0.54
CA VAL A 141 -4.41 -4.59 -0.40
C VAL A 141 -3.48 -4.11 -1.52
N LEU A 142 -3.68 -2.88 -1.97
CA LEU A 142 -2.72 -2.13 -2.78
C LEU A 142 -2.21 -0.92 -1.99
N PHE A 143 -0.90 -0.84 -1.81
CA PHE A 143 -0.21 0.35 -1.36
C PHE A 143 0.17 1.16 -2.59
N PHE A 144 -0.44 2.32 -2.78
CA PHE A 144 -0.14 3.21 -3.89
C PHE A 144 0.64 4.41 -3.40
N ARG A 145 1.87 4.55 -3.87
CA ARG A 145 2.75 5.66 -3.55
C ARG A 145 3.01 6.50 -4.79
N ASP A 146 2.67 7.77 -4.73
CA ASP A 146 3.14 8.76 -5.69
C ASP A 146 4.41 9.43 -5.16
N VAL A 147 5.52 9.28 -5.91
CA VAL A 147 6.83 9.80 -5.50
C VAL A 147 6.87 11.32 -5.42
N LEU A 148 6.00 12.02 -6.16
CA LEU A 148 5.90 13.47 -6.18
C LEU A 148 4.94 14.02 -5.12
N CYS A 149 4.12 13.17 -4.50
CA CYS A 149 3.14 13.62 -3.52
C CYS A 149 3.81 14.27 -2.30
N GLY A 150 3.35 15.47 -1.91
CA GLY A 150 3.95 16.25 -0.81
C GLY A 150 5.21 17.04 -1.20
N THR A 151 5.56 17.07 -2.48
CA THR A 151 6.56 18.01 -3.01
C THR A 151 5.92 19.35 -3.35
N SER A 152 6.73 20.36 -3.69
CA SER A 152 6.23 21.66 -4.16
C SER A 152 5.44 21.55 -5.47
N VAL A 153 5.82 20.62 -6.36
CA VAL A 153 5.14 20.40 -7.65
C VAL A 153 3.83 19.64 -7.51
N ARG A 154 3.63 18.91 -6.41
CA ARG A 154 2.40 18.18 -6.12
C ARG A 154 2.13 18.13 -4.61
N PRO A 155 1.58 19.21 -4.03
CA PRO A 155 1.21 19.25 -2.62
C PRO A 155 0.26 18.10 -2.26
N CYS A 156 0.48 17.48 -1.10
CA CYS A 156 -0.34 16.35 -0.69
C CYS A 156 -1.63 16.84 -0.01
N PRO A 157 -2.82 16.47 -0.51
CA PRO A 157 -4.09 16.87 0.12
C PRO A 157 -4.28 16.24 1.51
N LYS A 158 -3.59 15.14 1.82
CA LYS A 158 -3.62 14.48 3.13
C LYS A 158 -2.79 15.23 4.18
N TYR A 159 -1.87 16.10 3.76
CA TYR A 159 -0.96 16.82 4.64
C TYR A 159 -0.86 18.32 4.27
N PRO A 160 -1.97 19.08 4.42
CA PRO A 160 -2.03 20.48 3.98
C PRO A 160 -1.07 21.41 4.73
N SER A 161 -0.74 21.10 5.99
CA SER A 161 0.13 21.89 6.86
C SER A 161 1.62 21.54 6.77
N ARG A 162 2.03 20.70 5.81
CA ARG A 162 3.43 20.28 5.63
C ARG A 162 4.01 20.72 4.27
N PRO A 163 4.09 22.02 3.94
CA PRO A 163 4.75 22.47 2.72
C PRO A 163 6.27 22.18 2.81
N GLY A 164 6.82 21.51 1.79
CA GLY A 164 8.27 21.39 1.59
C GLY A 164 8.82 19.95 1.60
N ASN A 165 9.44 19.58 0.48
CA ASN A 165 10.48 18.55 0.29
C ASN A 165 10.42 17.28 1.15
N LYS A 166 9.25 16.66 1.28
CA LYS A 166 9.05 15.47 2.12
C LYS A 166 8.29 14.34 1.43
N GLY A 167 8.45 14.17 0.11
CA GLY A 167 7.76 13.11 -0.65
C GLY A 167 8.01 11.68 -0.17
N THR A 168 9.09 11.44 0.58
CA THR A 168 9.39 10.15 1.24
C THR A 168 8.71 9.97 2.61
N ARG A 169 8.14 11.03 3.19
CA ARG A 169 7.43 11.02 4.49
C ARG A 169 5.91 11.04 4.33
N ILE A 170 5.43 10.93 3.10
CA ILE A 170 4.00 10.84 2.80
C ILE A 170 3.63 9.36 2.78
N ALA A 171 2.70 8.98 3.65
CA ALA A 171 2.21 7.61 3.67
C ALA A 171 1.50 7.27 2.34
N PRO A 172 1.57 6.01 1.88
CA PRO A 172 0.85 5.58 0.69
C PRO A 172 -0.66 5.77 0.88
N ASP A 173 -1.38 5.77 -0.24
CA ASP A 173 -2.80 5.44 -0.26
C ASP A 173 -2.96 3.92 -0.16
N VAL A 174 -3.89 3.48 0.67
CA VAL A 174 -4.16 2.08 0.97
C VAL A 174 -5.50 1.71 0.36
N PHE A 175 -5.48 0.97 -0.73
CA PHE A 175 -6.67 0.45 -1.40
C PHE A 175 -6.95 -0.95 -0.88
N LEU A 176 -8.06 -1.12 -0.18
CA LEU A 176 -8.52 -2.38 0.39
C LEU A 176 -9.44 -3.07 -0.62
N PHE A 177 -9.19 -4.33 -0.90
CA PHE A 177 -9.91 -5.14 -1.89
C PHE A 177 -10.94 -6.07 -1.22
N PRO A 178 -11.82 -6.73 -1.99
CA PRO A 178 -12.76 -7.71 -1.46
C PRO A 178 -12.06 -8.84 -0.68
N GLN A 179 -12.68 -9.28 0.42
CA GLN A 179 -12.19 -10.37 1.27
C GLN A 179 -12.20 -11.73 0.58
N ARG A 180 -12.92 -11.85 -0.54
CA ARG A 180 -13.06 -13.05 -1.35
C ARG A 180 -13.27 -12.63 -2.81
N ILE A 181 -12.98 -13.54 -3.73
CA ILE A 181 -13.27 -13.33 -5.16
C ILE A 181 -14.80 -13.31 -5.34
N PRO A 182 -15.39 -12.27 -5.95
CA PRO A 182 -16.82 -12.22 -6.25
C PRO A 182 -17.27 -13.40 -7.12
N GLN A 183 -18.39 -14.01 -6.76
CA GLN A 183 -19.00 -15.15 -7.46
C GLN A 183 -20.51 -15.00 -7.51
N GLU A 184 -21.20 -15.79 -8.32
CA GLU A 184 -22.67 -15.70 -8.43
C GLU A 184 -23.41 -15.83 -7.09
N ALA A 185 -22.93 -16.69 -6.18
CA ALA A 185 -23.51 -16.87 -4.85
C ALA A 185 -23.11 -15.81 -3.80
N ASP A 186 -21.99 -15.10 -4.03
CA ASP A 186 -21.49 -14.00 -3.19
C ASP A 186 -21.04 -12.87 -4.15
N PRO A 187 -22.00 -12.16 -4.77
CA PRO A 187 -21.73 -11.31 -5.92
C PRO A 187 -20.99 -10.04 -5.54
N GLU A 188 -21.07 -9.57 -4.29
CA GLU A 188 -20.30 -8.42 -3.81
C GLU A 188 -19.79 -8.73 -2.39
N PRO A 189 -18.69 -9.50 -2.28
CA PRO A 189 -18.10 -9.85 -1.00
C PRO A 189 -17.67 -8.58 -0.25
N PRO A 190 -17.69 -8.60 1.10
CA PRO A 190 -17.26 -7.45 1.89
C PRO A 190 -15.81 -7.10 1.58
N VAL A 191 -15.51 -5.81 1.55
CA VAL A 191 -14.15 -5.29 1.40
C VAL A 191 -13.38 -5.45 2.72
N HIS A 192 -12.07 -5.62 2.63
CA HIS A 192 -11.20 -5.57 3.80
C HIS A 192 -11.28 -4.22 4.53
N THR A 193 -11.01 -4.25 5.83
CA THR A 193 -10.77 -3.08 6.69
C THR A 193 -9.40 -3.19 7.36
N LEU A 194 -8.96 -2.13 8.05
CA LEU A 194 -7.74 -2.17 8.87
C LEU A 194 -7.88 -3.09 10.11
N GLU A 195 -9.08 -3.56 10.43
CA GLU A 195 -9.32 -4.58 11.45
C GLU A 195 -9.13 -5.98 10.88
N THR A 196 -9.50 -6.19 9.61
CA THR A 196 -9.37 -7.50 8.95
C THR A 196 -7.96 -7.79 8.43
N LEU A 197 -7.14 -6.75 8.23
CA LEU A 197 -5.74 -6.86 7.79
C LEU A 197 -4.83 -6.18 8.82
N LYS A 198 -3.73 -6.83 9.18
CA LYS A 198 -2.71 -6.34 10.12
C LYS A 198 -1.68 -5.45 9.43
N LEU A 199 -1.14 -5.86 8.28
CA LEU A 199 -0.01 -5.18 7.65
C LEU A 199 -0.31 -3.71 7.26
N PRO A 200 -1.48 -3.37 6.69
CA PRO A 200 -1.73 -2.00 6.24
C PRO A 200 -1.77 -0.99 7.37
N ARG A 201 -2.30 -1.37 8.54
CA ARG A 201 -2.28 -0.53 9.74
C ARG A 201 -0.86 -0.28 10.21
N LEU A 202 -0.02 -1.32 10.28
CA LEU A 202 1.39 -1.18 10.67
C LEU A 202 2.15 -0.24 9.73
N VAL A 203 1.89 -0.32 8.43
CA VAL A 203 2.48 0.60 7.45
C VAL A 203 2.05 2.04 7.73
N LEU A 204 0.75 2.31 7.92
CA LEU A 204 0.28 3.67 8.22
C LEU A 204 0.84 4.21 9.55
N GLU A 205 0.90 3.38 10.59
CA GLU A 205 1.52 3.71 11.88
C GLU A 205 3.00 4.07 11.72
N MET A 206 3.74 3.34 10.87
CA MET A 206 5.14 3.65 10.56
C MET A 206 5.27 5.06 9.96
N PHE A 207 4.36 5.47 9.08
CA PHE A 207 4.37 6.86 8.57
C PHE A 207 3.87 7.90 9.58
N GLY A 208 3.55 7.49 10.81
CA GLY A 208 3.03 8.36 11.86
C GLY A 208 1.64 8.90 11.54
N VAL A 209 0.83 8.14 10.79
CA VAL A 209 -0.58 8.46 10.55
C VAL A 209 -1.35 8.11 11.82
N PRO A 210 -1.95 9.09 12.52
CA PRO A 210 -2.75 8.80 13.69
C PRO A 210 -4.12 8.23 13.29
N ARG A 211 -4.78 7.49 14.19
CA ARG A 211 -6.01 6.75 13.90
C ARG A 211 -7.11 7.64 13.31
N GLU A 212 -7.26 8.85 13.84
CA GLU A 212 -8.24 9.82 13.37
C GLU A 212 -7.97 10.35 11.94
N GLN A 213 -6.80 10.08 11.38
CA GLN A 213 -6.43 10.45 10.01
C GLN A 213 -6.34 9.24 9.06
N GLU A 214 -6.51 8.00 9.54
CA GLU A 214 -6.43 6.80 8.69
C GLU A 214 -7.41 6.85 7.51
N GLU A 215 -8.62 7.38 7.70
CA GLU A 215 -9.64 7.51 6.65
C GLU A 215 -9.17 8.36 5.46
N ALA A 216 -8.21 9.28 5.66
CA ALA A 216 -7.60 10.05 4.59
C ALA A 216 -6.73 9.20 3.65
N HIS A 217 -6.29 8.03 4.11
CA HIS A 217 -5.41 7.12 3.39
C HIS A 217 -6.14 5.90 2.84
N ILE A 218 -7.32 5.58 3.36
CA ILE A 218 -8.05 4.37 3.02
C ILE A 218 -8.96 4.61 1.82
N TRP A 219 -8.87 3.69 0.87
CA TRP A 219 -9.75 3.58 -0.28
C TRP A 219 -10.30 2.17 -0.31
N GLN A 220 -11.60 2.01 -0.57
CA GLN A 220 -12.23 0.70 -0.66
C GLN A 220 -12.54 0.40 -2.12
N VAL A 221 -12.09 -0.75 -2.60
CA VAL A 221 -12.34 -1.25 -3.95
C VAL A 221 -13.42 -2.31 -3.86
N HIS A 222 -14.65 -1.91 -4.12
CA HIS A 222 -15.79 -2.83 -4.20
C HIS A 222 -15.82 -3.41 -5.61
N VAL A 223 -15.89 -4.74 -5.71
CA VAL A 223 -15.99 -5.46 -6.98
C VAL A 223 -17.22 -6.33 -6.91
N SER A 224 -18.14 -6.15 -7.85
CA SER A 224 -19.32 -7.00 -7.94
C SER A 224 -19.31 -7.84 -9.22
N PHE A 225 -19.76 -9.08 -9.06
CA PHE A 225 -20.03 -10.01 -10.15
C PHE A 225 -21.40 -9.69 -10.75
N ARG A 226 -21.44 -9.48 -12.06
CA ARG A 226 -22.69 -9.39 -12.83
C ARG A 226 -22.64 -10.37 -13.99
N ARG A 227 -23.68 -11.18 -14.15
CA ARG A 227 -23.82 -12.02 -15.34
C ARG A 227 -24.31 -11.13 -16.49
N ALA A 228 -23.50 -10.97 -17.54
CA ALA A 228 -23.86 -10.17 -18.72
C ALA A 228 -24.56 -11.02 -19.79
N SER A 229 -24.21 -12.30 -19.89
CA SER A 229 -24.93 -13.34 -20.65
C SER A 229 -24.58 -14.73 -20.08
N GLU A 230 -25.14 -15.82 -20.64
CA GLU A 230 -24.80 -17.20 -20.22
C GLU A 230 -23.28 -17.48 -20.27
N GLU A 231 -22.56 -16.88 -21.24
CA GLU A 231 -21.12 -17.07 -21.45
C GLU A 231 -20.25 -15.87 -21.01
N ARG A 232 -20.84 -14.70 -20.72
CA ARG A 232 -20.09 -13.49 -20.37
C ARG A 232 -20.35 -13.03 -18.95
N VAL A 233 -19.26 -12.93 -18.20
CA VAL A 233 -19.23 -12.28 -16.89
C VAL A 233 -18.83 -10.82 -17.07
N ALA A 234 -19.64 -9.91 -16.55
CA ALA A 234 -19.27 -8.53 -16.32
C ALA A 234 -18.83 -8.35 -14.86
N ARG A 235 -17.89 -7.44 -14.64
CA ARG A 235 -17.59 -6.92 -13.31
C ARG A 235 -17.96 -5.46 -13.25
N GLU A 236 -18.48 -5.03 -12.12
CA GLU A 236 -18.60 -3.62 -11.80
C GLU A 236 -17.60 -3.31 -10.67
N VAL A 237 -16.86 -2.22 -10.82
CA VAL A 237 -15.87 -1.79 -9.84
C VAL A 237 -16.28 -0.42 -9.33
N ARG A 238 -16.47 -0.32 -8.01
CA ARG A 238 -16.84 0.92 -7.31
C ARG A 238 -15.75 1.27 -6.31
N ILE A 239 -15.26 2.50 -6.37
CA ILE A 239 -14.23 2.98 -5.43
C ILE A 239 -14.89 3.91 -4.42
N VAL A 240 -14.73 3.61 -3.13
CA VAL A 240 -15.22 4.45 -2.03
C VAL A 240 -14.04 5.06 -1.28
N HIS A 241 -14.10 6.36 -1.04
CA HIS A 241 -13.13 7.08 -0.22
C HIS A 241 -13.86 8.05 0.70
N ARG A 242 -13.56 8.00 2.00
CA ARG A 242 -14.26 8.77 3.05
C ARG A 242 -15.78 8.67 2.97
N GLY A 243 -16.27 7.44 2.82
CA GLY A 243 -17.70 7.13 2.65
C GLY A 243 -18.33 7.59 1.33
N LYS A 244 -17.60 8.27 0.43
CA LYS A 244 -18.11 8.77 -0.84
C LYS A 244 -17.70 7.87 -1.99
N ASN A 245 -18.62 7.57 -2.89
CA ASN A 245 -18.29 6.94 -4.16
C ASN A 245 -17.52 7.94 -5.04
N VAL A 246 -16.29 7.59 -5.41
CA VAL A 246 -15.35 8.43 -6.15
C VAL A 246 -14.98 7.83 -7.50
N GLY A 247 -15.60 6.72 -7.92
CA GLY A 247 -15.39 6.17 -9.26
C GLY A 247 -16.17 4.90 -9.62
N PRO A 248 -16.39 4.67 -10.93
CA PRO A 248 -15.66 5.29 -12.04
C PRO A 248 -16.46 6.39 -12.74
N GLY A 249 -15.82 7.52 -13.06
CA GLY A 249 -16.29 8.32 -14.20
C GLY A 249 -16.37 7.40 -15.42
N LYS A 250 -17.56 7.38 -16.03
CA LYS A 250 -18.01 6.49 -17.12
C LYS A 250 -16.88 6.15 -18.10
N SER A 251 -16.78 4.88 -18.48
CA SER A 251 -16.16 4.48 -19.75
C SER A 251 -16.91 5.11 -20.91
#